data_AF-A0A091C4Z6-F1
#
_entry.id   AF-A0A091C4Z6-F1
#
_cell.length_a   1.000
_cell.length_b   1.000
_cell.length_c   1.000
_cell.angle_alpha   90.00
_cell.angle_beta   90.00
_cell.angle_gamma   90.00
#
_symmetry.space_group_name_H-M   'P 1'
#
loop_
_entity.id
_entity.type
_entity.pdbx_description
1 polymer ?
#
loop_
_entity_poly.entity_id
_entity_poly.type
_entity_poly.pdbx_seq_one_letter_code
_entity_poly.pdbx_strand_id
1 'polypeptide(L)' 'MDEELLTSSVYSFTKQLASTISISRKFLNEQDHVLIVDDFLANGQAAKGLIELCQQAGAQVEGIGIVIEKVSKRVGSC' A
#
# COMPACT_ATOMS: atom_id res chain seq x y z
N MET A 1 -9.65 -24.97 -5.14
CA MET A 1 -9.29 -24.43 -3.82
C MET A 1 -9.27 -22.94 -4.00
N ASP A 2 -10.26 -22.25 -3.45
CA ASP A 2 -10.33 -20.80 -3.53
C ASP A 2 -9.16 -20.23 -2.73
N GLU A 3 -8.17 -19.69 -3.43
CA GLU A 3 -7.09 -18.94 -2.79
C GLU A 3 -7.73 -17.71 -2.15
N GLU A 4 -7.76 -17.68 -0.83
CA GLU A 4 -8.25 -16.52 -0.08
C GLU A 4 -7.38 -15.31 -0.47
N LEU A 5 -7.99 -14.35 -1.16
CA LEU A 5 -7.33 -13.13 -1.64
C LEU A 5 -7.70 -11.97 -0.72
N LEU A 6 -6.68 -11.33 -0.17
CA LEU A 6 -6.81 -10.02 0.46
C LEU A 6 -6.81 -8.96 -0.64
N THR A 7 -7.68 -7.97 -0.53
CA THR A 7 -7.84 -6.96 -1.58
C THR A 7 -7.91 -5.56 -0.99
N SER A 8 -7.41 -4.57 -1.72
CA SER A 8 -7.46 -3.16 -1.34
C SER A 8 -7.68 -2.28 -2.57
N SER A 9 -8.41 -1.18 -2.41
CA SER A 9 -8.64 -0.21 -3.48
C SER A 9 -7.62 0.92 -3.42
N VAL A 10 -6.92 1.18 -4.52
CA VAL A 10 -5.92 2.24 -4.65
C VAL A 10 -6.39 3.23 -5.70
N TYR A 11 -6.56 4.49 -5.31
CA TYR A 11 -7.00 5.54 -6.22
C TYR A 11 -5.81 6.18 -6.96
N SER A 12 -5.89 6.23 -8.28
CA SER A 12 -4.91 6.94 -9.12
C SER A 12 -5.44 8.32 -9.48
N PHE A 13 -4.85 9.37 -8.91
CA PHE A 13 -5.25 10.76 -9.21
C PHE A 13 -4.92 11.20 -10.64
N THR A 14 -3.86 10.65 -11.25
CA THR A 14 -3.49 10.96 -12.64
C THR A 14 -4.41 10.31 -13.65
N LYS A 15 -4.94 9.11 -13.33
CA LYS A 15 -5.89 8.37 -14.19
C LYS A 15 -7.36 8.55 -13.80
N GLN A 16 -7.61 9.22 -12.67
CA GLN A 16 -8.92 9.37 -12.03
C GLN A 16 -9.68 8.04 -11.88
N LEU A 17 -8.95 6.95 -11.60
CA LEU A 17 -9.49 5.59 -11.57
C LEU A 17 -9.05 4.89 -10.28
N ALA A 18 -9.97 4.15 -9.66
CA ALA A 18 -9.65 3.20 -8.60
C ALA A 18 -9.22 1.86 -9.21
N SER A 19 -8.11 1.31 -8.74
CA SER A 19 -7.64 -0.02 -9.11
C SER A 19 -7.58 -0.91 -7.87
N THR A 20 -8.01 -2.16 -8.01
CA THR A 20 -7.91 -3.15 -6.94
C THR A 20 -6.55 -3.82 -6.99
N ILE A 21 -5.83 -3.78 -5.87
CA ILE A 21 -4.63 -4.59 -5.64
C ILE A 21 -4.99 -5.78 -4.76
N SER A 22 -4.26 -6.88 -4.91
CA SER A 22 -4.53 -8.11 -4.16
C SER A 22 -3.28 -8.93 -3.86
N ILE A 23 -3.34 -9.69 -2.77
CA ILE A 23 -2.33 -10.67 -2.38
C ILE A 23 -3.02 -11.93 -1.83
N SER A 24 -2.47 -13.10 -2.11
CA SER A 24 -3.00 -14.33 -1.52
C SER A 24 -2.66 -14.38 -0.03
N ARG A 25 -3.64 -14.71 0.81
CA ARG A 25 -3.53 -14.88 2.26
C ARG A 25 -2.44 -15.88 2.65
N LYS A 26 -2.10 -16.83 1.77
CA LYS A 26 -1.04 -17.82 2.01
C LYS A 26 0.36 -17.22 2.12
N PHE A 27 0.57 -15.99 1.65
CA PHE A 27 1.86 -15.31 1.67
C PHE A 27 1.98 -14.23 2.75
N LEU A 28 0.91 -13.98 3.50
CA LEU A 28 0.89 -12.93 4.51
C LEU A 28 0.02 -13.36 5.68
N ASN A 29 0.63 -13.54 6.84
CA ASN A 29 -0.01 -14.04 8.06
C ASN A 29 0.24 -13.10 9.25
N GLU A 30 -0.46 -13.35 10.35
CA GLU A 30 -0.43 -12.47 11.54
C GLU A 30 0.92 -12.43 12.28
N GLN A 31 1.81 -13.39 12.03
CA GLN A 31 3.14 -13.45 12.65
C GLN A 31 4.19 -12.71 11.81
N ASP A 32 3.84 -12.23 10.62
CA ASP A 32 4.77 -11.55 9.73
C ASP A 32 5.03 -10.11 10.19
N HIS A 33 6.32 -9.76 10.22
CA HIS A 33 6.80 -8.40 10.39
C HIS A 33 7.23 -7.86 9.02
N VAL A 34 6.50 -6.87 8.50
CA VAL A 34 6.56 -6.45 7.10
C VAL A 34 7.27 -5.10 6.98
N LEU A 35 8.31 -5.06 6.15
CA LEU A 35 8.87 -3.82 5.63
C LEU A 35 8.36 -3.63 4.19
N ILE A 36 7.54 -2.60 3.96
CA ILE A 36 7.04 -2.29 2.62
C ILE A 36 8.14 -1.55 1.86
N VAL A 37 8.40 -1.95 0.61
CA VAL A 37 9.39 -1.29 -0.26
C VAL A 37 8.75 -0.89 -1.59
N ASP A 38 8.94 0.36 -2.01
CA ASP A 38 8.41 0.88 -3.27
C ASP A 38 9.39 1.86 -3.94
N ASP A 39 9.26 2.06 -5.25
CA ASP A 39 10.17 2.90 -6.03
C ASP A 39 9.89 4.40 -5.86
N PHE A 40 8.62 4.81 -5.93
CA PHE A 40 8.20 6.20 -5.85
C PHE A 40 7.04 6.43 -4.87
N LEU A 41 7.25 7.33 -3.92
CA LEU A 41 6.16 7.87 -3.10
C LEU A 41 5.70 9.22 -3.65
N ALA A 42 4.44 9.27 -4.11
CA ALA A 42 3.76 10.51 -4.47
C ALA A 42 2.60 10.79 -3.50
N ASN A 43 1.36 10.59 -3.92
CA ASN A 43 0.16 10.84 -3.09
C ASN A 43 -0.11 9.74 -2.04
N GLY A 44 0.82 8.80 -1.84
CA GLY A 44 0.74 7.75 -0.82
C GLY A 44 -0.33 6.67 -1.00
N GLN A 45 -1.07 6.67 -2.12
CA GLN A 45 -2.23 5.77 -2.29
C GLN A 45 -1.82 4.29 -2.36
N ALA A 46 -0.75 3.96 -3.07
CA ALA A 46 -0.24 2.59 -3.15
C ALA A 46 0.25 2.11 -1.78
N ALA A 47 1.08 2.90 -1.10
CA ALA A 47 1.53 2.61 0.26
C ALA A 47 0.37 2.37 1.23
N LYS A 48 -0.69 3.20 1.18
CA LYS A 48 -1.91 3.00 1.99
C LYS A 48 -2.59 1.67 1.70
N GLY A 49 -2.73 1.30 0.42
CA GLY A 49 -3.30 0.02 0.03
C GLY A 49 -2.48 -1.17 0.51
N LEU A 50 -1.15 -1.09 0.45
CA LEU A 50 -0.26 -2.15 0.96
C LEU A 50 -0.37 -2.30 2.48
N ILE A 51 -0.46 -1.19 3.23
CA ILE A 51 -0.71 -1.22 4.68
C ILE A 51 -2.07 -1.86 4.97
N GLU A 52 -3.12 -1.52 4.22
CA GLU A 52 -4.46 -2.12 4.40
C GLU A 52 -4.44 -3.64 4.17
N LEU A 53 -3.70 -4.14 3.17
CA LEU A 53 -3.51 -5.58 2.97
C LEU A 53 -2.80 -6.25 4.16
N CYS A 54 -1.77 -5.61 4.73
CA CYS A 54 -1.08 -6.13 5.92
C CYS A 54 -2.00 -6.13 7.14
N GLN A 55 -2.81 -5.08 7.33
CA GLN A 55 -3.78 -5.01 8.42
C GLN A 55 -4.87 -6.07 8.30
N GLN A 56 -5.41 -6.29 7.09
CA GLN A 56 -6.34 -7.39 6.82
C GLN A 56 -5.71 -8.76 7.12
N ALA A 57 -4.41 -8.89 6.91
CA ALA A 57 -3.67 -10.09 7.25
C ALA A 57 -3.39 -10.26 8.76
N GLY A 58 -3.59 -9.21 9.57
CA GLY A 58 -3.11 -9.16 10.96
C GLY A 58 -1.60 -9.01 11.08
N ALA A 59 -0.89 -8.78 9.97
CA ALA A 59 0.57 -8.63 9.95
C ALA A 59 0.99 -7.26 10.49
N GLN A 60 2.15 -7.21 11.13
CA GLN A 60 2.70 -5.97 11.67
C GLN A 60 3.56 -5.26 10.62
N VAL A 61 3.24 -4.00 10.31
CA VAL A 61 4.09 -3.18 9.42
C VAL A 61 5.14 -2.46 10.26
N GLU A 62 6.42 -2.78 10.03
CA GLU A 62 7.56 -2.18 10.74
C GLU A 62 8.00 -0.84 10.13
N GLY A 63 7.69 -0.63 8.84
CA GLY A 63 8.04 0.60 8.16
C GLY A 63 7.79 0.55 6.66
N ILE A 64 8.16 1.65 6.00
CA ILE A 64 8.06 1.83 4.56
C ILE A 64 9.39 2.41 4.06
N GLY A 65 10.10 1.64 3.23
CA GLY A 65 11.29 2.07 2.53
C GLY A 65 10.93 2.55 1.12
N ILE A 66 11.20 3.81 0.83
CA ILE A 66 10.92 4.39 -0.49
C ILE A 66 12.25 4.83 -1.12
N VAL A 67 12.46 4.47 -2.38
CA VAL A 67 13.68 4.88 -3.10
C VAL A 67 13.64 6.38 -3.40
N ILE A 68 12.52 6.91 -3.92
CA ILE A 68 12.36 8.34 -4.23
C ILE A 68 11.02 8.87 -3.68
N GLU A 69 11.08 9.84 -2.76
CA GLU A 69 9.91 10.59 -2.32
C GLU A 69 9.74 11.87 -3.15
N LYS A 70 8.56 12.02 -3.77
CA LYS A 70 8.17 13.24 -4.48
C LYS A 70 7.21 14.08 -3.64
N VAL A 71 7.77 15.09 -2.98
CA VAL A 71 6.99 16.09 -2.24
C VAL A 71 6.37 17.08 -3.22
N SER A 72 5.09 16.89 -3.56
CA SER A 72 4.33 17.92 -4.28
C SER A 72 3.88 18.99 -3.28
N LYS A 73 4.38 20.23 -3.43
CA LYS A 73 3.99 21.35 -2.56
C LYS A 73 2.46 21.42 -2.47
N ARG A 74 1.91 21.41 -1.24
CA ARG A 74 0.54 21.88 -1.03
C ARG A 74 0.47 23.32 -1.54
N VAL A 75 -0.45 23.58 -2.46
CA VAL A 75 -0.88 24.94 -2.76
C VAL A 75 -1.52 25.48 -1.47
N GLY A 76 -0.87 26.44 -0.80
CA GLY A 76 -1.46 27.15 0.35
C GLY A 76 -0.64 27.19 1.65
N SER A 77 0.68 27.40 1.59
CA SER A 77 1.45 27.84 2.78
C SER A 77 2.35 29.02 2.37
N CYS A 78 1.75 30.21 2.40
CA CYS A 78 2.46 31.47 2.64
C CYS A 78 2.00 31.99 4.01
#